data_AF-A0A924XIQ3-F1
#
_entry.id   AF-A0A924XIQ3-F1
#
_cell.length_a   1.000
_cell.length_b   1.000
_cell.length_c   1.000
_cell.angle_alpha   90.00
_cell.angle_beta   90.00
_cell.angle_gamma   90.00
#
_symmetry.space_group_name_H-M   'P 1'
#
loop_
_entity.id
_entity.type
_entity.pdbx_description
1 polymer ?
#
loop_
_entity_poly.entity_id
_entity_poly.type
_entity_poly.pdbx_seq_one_letter_code
_entity_poly.pdbx_strand_id
1 'polypeptide(L)'
;AVLQEADRLQSSMPAGGAHAFRRLMSDARLLDAHRAMLPPSRARGGPFNPALLMGLAKLAEQDTADGAAAALTRAETAAVLGDAGGVDLLCGLSAGSR
;
A
#
# COMPACT_ATOMS: atom_id res chain seq x y z
N ALA A 1 29.29 7.50 8.40
CA ALA A 1 28.48 8.43 9.22
C ALA A 1 27.03 8.49 8.73
N VAL A 2 26.75 9.06 7.54
CA VAL A 2 25.37 9.25 7.04
C VAL A 2 24.60 7.93 6.84
N LEU A 3 25.21 6.91 6.24
CA LEU A 3 24.54 5.61 6.00
C LEU A 3 24.16 4.89 7.30
N GLN A 4 25.03 4.96 8.31
CA GLN A 4 24.78 4.33 9.62
C GLN A 4 23.68 5.05 10.41
N GLU A 5 23.58 6.36 10.25
CA GLU A 5 22.49 7.15 10.83
C GLU A 5 21.16 6.88 10.11
N ALA A 6 21.18 6.72 8.79
CA ALA A 6 20.00 6.33 8.01
C ALA A 6 19.47 4.95 8.44
N ASP A 7 20.35 3.95 8.61
CA ASP A 7 19.96 2.62 9.10
C ASP A 7 19.39 2.64 10.52
N ARG A 8 19.94 3.48 11.40
CA ARG A 8 19.44 3.67 12.76
C ARG A 8 18.02 4.25 12.76
N LEU A 9 17.80 5.32 11.98
CA LEU A 9 16.49 5.92 11.81
C LEU A 9 15.49 4.92 11.22
N GLN A 10 15.91 4.17 10.20
CA GLN A 10 15.07 3.17 9.55
C GLN A 10 14.68 2.01 10.48
N SER A 11 15.58 1.63 11.40
CA SER A 11 15.33 0.61 12.43
C SER A 11 14.48 1.12 13.62
N SER A 12 14.46 2.44 13.84
CA SER A 12 13.60 3.09 14.85
C SER A 12 12.17 3.34 14.36
N MET A 13 11.92 3.25 13.05
CA MET A 13 10.57 3.34 12.52
C MET A 13 9.80 2.06 12.85
N PRO A 14 8.59 2.17 13.40
CA PRO A 14 7.76 0.99 13.63
C PRO A 14 7.57 0.23 12.30
N ALA A 15 7.78 -1.09 12.33
CA ALA A 15 7.57 -1.96 11.18
C ALA A 15 6.10 -1.92 10.77
N GLY A 16 5.77 -1.07 9.79
CA GLY A 16 4.40 -0.59 9.64
C GLY A 16 3.91 -0.45 8.20
N GLY A 17 4.13 -1.45 7.35
CA GLY A 17 3.39 -1.52 6.07
C GLY A 17 1.87 -1.52 6.31
N ALA A 18 1.43 -2.29 7.30
CA ALA A 18 0.07 -2.34 7.82
C ALA A 18 -0.46 -0.99 8.36
N HIS A 19 0.43 -0.14 8.87
CA HIS A 19 0.05 1.16 9.45
C HIS A 19 -0.09 2.26 8.39
N ALA A 20 0.63 2.14 7.27
CA ALA A 20 0.68 3.17 6.24
C ALA A 20 -0.67 3.36 5.56
N PHE A 21 -1.28 2.27 5.05
CA PHE A 21 -2.57 2.39 4.36
C PHE A 21 -3.74 2.57 5.34
N ARG A 22 -3.70 2.02 6.56
CA ARG A 22 -4.70 2.33 7.60
C ARG A 22 -4.78 3.82 7.90
N ARG A 23 -3.63 4.47 8.09
CA ARG A 23 -3.57 5.92 8.32
C ARG A 23 -4.09 6.70 7.11
N LEU A 24 -3.69 6.29 5.90
CA LEU A 24 -4.17 6.90 4.66
C LEU A 24 -5.71 6.82 4.54
N MET A 25 -6.31 5.66 4.84
CA MET A 25 -7.76 5.45 4.76
C MET A 25 -8.54 6.14 5.87
N SER A 26 -7.93 6.38 7.03
CA SER A 26 -8.58 7.06 8.16
C SER A 26 -8.69 8.58 8.00
N ASP A 27 -8.01 9.18 7.02
CA ASP A 27 -8.00 10.62 6.77
C ASP A 27 -8.40 10.92 5.32
N ALA A 28 -9.64 11.37 5.13
CA ALA A 28 -10.19 11.67 3.81
C ALA A 28 -9.38 12.73 3.04
N ARG A 29 -8.83 13.74 3.73
CA ARG A 29 -8.03 14.79 3.07
C ARG A 29 -6.70 14.22 2.59
N LEU A 30 -6.09 13.35 3.40
CA LEU A 30 -4.86 12.66 3.02
C LEU A 30 -5.09 11.71 1.85
N LEU A 31 -6.20 10.97 1.85
CA LEU A 31 -6.58 10.08 0.76
C LEU A 31 -6.81 10.83 -0.55
N ASP A 32 -7.54 11.95 -0.52
CA ASP A 32 -7.79 12.78 -1.70
C ASP A 32 -6.50 13.37 -2.26
N ALA A 33 -5.63 13.89 -1.38
CA ALA A 33 -4.31 14.38 -1.78
C ALA A 33 -3.45 13.27 -2.40
N HIS A 34 -3.46 12.07 -1.81
CA HIS A 34 -2.74 10.90 -2.34
C HIS A 34 -3.25 10.50 -3.72
N ARG A 35 -4.57 10.42 -3.91
CA ARG A 35 -5.19 10.11 -5.21
C ARG A 35 -4.81 11.13 -6.28
N ALA A 36 -4.76 12.41 -5.95
CA ALA A 36 -4.34 13.46 -6.87
C ALA A 36 -2.87 13.35 -7.30
N MET A 37 -2.03 12.67 -6.51
CA MET A 37 -0.60 12.47 -6.78
C MET A 37 -0.30 11.14 -7.50
N LEU A 38 -1.29 10.28 -7.72
CA LEU A 38 -1.05 8.99 -8.35
C LEU A 38 -0.56 9.14 -9.79
N PRO A 39 0.37 8.27 -10.23
CA PRO A 39 0.75 8.21 -11.63
C PRO A 39 -0.43 7.77 -12.50
N PRO A 40 -0.42 8.10 -13.80
CA PRO A 40 -1.42 7.56 -14.72
C PRO A 40 -1.34 6.03 -14.78
N SER A 41 -2.47 5.39 -15.04
CA SER A 41 -2.54 3.93 -15.18
C SER A 41 -1.61 3.40 -16.27
N ARG A 42 -1.19 2.14 -16.12
CA ARG A 42 -0.34 1.45 -17.10
C ARG A 42 -0.98 1.46 -18.49
N ALA A 43 -0.26 1.96 -19.49
CA ALA A 43 -0.67 1.85 -20.89
C ALA A 43 -0.63 0.39 -21.38
N ARG A 44 -1.48 0.05 -22.36
CA ARG A 44 -1.43 -1.26 -23.03
C ARG A 44 -0.05 -1.46 -23.68
N GLY A 45 0.57 -2.62 -23.45
CA GLY A 45 1.93 -2.92 -23.93
C GLY A 45 3.06 -2.42 -23.03
N GLY A 46 2.78 -1.58 -22.03
CA GLY A 46 3.76 -1.21 -21.00
C GLY A 46 4.12 -2.39 -20.09
N PRO A 47 5.33 -2.38 -19.48
CA PRO A 47 5.83 -3.48 -18.66
C PRO A 47 4.92 -3.74 -17.46
N PHE A 48 4.79 -5.00 -17.09
CA PHE A 48 4.10 -5.38 -15.86
C PHE A 48 4.98 -5.10 -14.64
N ASN A 49 4.34 -4.65 -13.56
CA ASN A 49 4.95 -4.63 -12.24
C ASN A 49 4.49 -5.90 -11.49
N PRO A 50 5.36 -6.90 -11.28
CA PRO A 50 4.99 -8.15 -10.60
C PRO A 50 4.48 -7.92 -9.17
N ALA A 51 5.03 -6.94 -8.46
CA ALA A 51 4.60 -6.62 -7.10
C ALA A 51 3.19 -6.02 -7.08
N LEU A 52 2.83 -5.22 -8.08
CA LEU A 52 1.45 -4.73 -8.22
C LEU A 52 0.50 -5.88 -8.52
N LEU A 53 0.81 -6.72 -9.52
CA LEU A 53 -0.04 -7.85 -9.91
C LEU A 53 -0.30 -8.79 -8.73
N MET A 54 0.74 -9.13 -7.97
CA MET A 54 0.60 -10.00 -6.81
C MET A 54 -0.08 -9.33 -5.63
N GLY A 55 0.17 -8.03 -5.42
CA GLY A 55 -0.56 -7.26 -4.42
C GLY A 55 -2.06 -7.23 -4.69
N LEU A 56 -2.47 -6.95 -5.92
CA LEU A 56 -3.89 -6.93 -6.32
C LEU A 56 -4.54 -8.31 -6.18
N ALA A 57 -3.86 -9.38 -6.61
CA ALA A 57 -4.35 -10.74 -6.47
C ALA A 57 -4.55 -11.13 -5.01
N LYS A 58 -3.60 -10.80 -4.13
CA LYS A 58 -3.73 -11.05 -2.69
C LYS A 58 -4.86 -10.26 -2.06
N LEU A 59 -5.03 -8.99 -2.44
CA LEU A 59 -6.10 -8.13 -1.93
C LEU A 59 -7.50 -8.63 -2.28
N ALA A 60 -7.67 -9.23 -3.46
CA ALA A 60 -8.95 -9.79 -3.87
C ALA A 60 -9.43 -10.94 -2.96
N GLU A 61 -8.51 -11.57 -2.22
CA GLU A 61 -8.79 -12.65 -1.26
C GLU A 61 -8.98 -12.12 0.18
N GLN A 62 -8.94 -10.80 0.39
CA GLN A 62 -9.05 -10.20 1.73
C GLN A 62 -10.36 -9.43 1.88
N ASP A 63 -11.04 -9.66 3.01
CA ASP A 63 -12.22 -8.89 3.42
C ASP A 63 -11.84 -7.71 4.35
N THR A 64 -10.65 -7.77 4.94
CA THR A 64 -10.26 -6.90 6.07
C THR A 64 -8.91 -6.25 5.87
N ALA A 65 -8.76 -5.04 6.41
CA ALA A 65 -7.52 -4.29 6.39
C ALA A 65 -6.38 -5.04 7.10
N ASP A 66 -6.69 -5.81 8.15
CA ASP A 66 -5.70 -6.60 8.89
C ASP A 66 -5.24 -7.83 8.08
N GLY A 67 -6.15 -8.50 7.37
CA GLY A 67 -5.81 -9.58 6.44
C GLY A 67 -4.90 -9.09 5.31
N ALA A 68 -5.24 -7.95 4.71
CA ALA A 68 -4.41 -7.29 3.71
C ALA A 68 -3.02 -6.91 4.25
N ALA A 69 -2.97 -6.35 5.46
CA ALA A 69 -1.72 -6.00 6.13
C ALA A 69 -0.79 -7.21 6.36
N ALA A 70 -1.36 -8.37 6.69
CA ALA A 70 -0.61 -9.60 6.91
C ALA A 70 -0.16 -10.27 5.60
N ALA A 71 -0.98 -10.18 4.54
CA ALA A 71 -0.71 -10.84 3.27
C ALA A 71 0.30 -10.11 2.37
N LEU A 72 0.32 -8.77 2.43
CA LEU A 72 1.15 -7.94 1.57
C LEU A 72 2.57 -7.76 2.10
N THR A 73 3.55 -8.00 1.24
CA THR A 73 4.92 -7.58 1.46
C THR A 73 5.06 -6.06 1.33
N ARG A 74 6.21 -5.53 1.76
CA ARG A 74 6.52 -4.09 1.60
C ARG A 74 6.50 -3.63 0.14
N ALA A 75 7.06 -4.43 -0.77
CA ALA A 75 7.11 -4.09 -2.19
C ALA A 75 5.71 -4.08 -2.82
N GLU A 76 4.89 -5.07 -2.49
CA GLU A 76 3.49 -5.14 -2.94
C GLU A 76 2.68 -3.97 -2.35
N THR A 77 2.85 -3.66 -1.07
CA THR A 77 2.19 -2.51 -0.42
C THR A 77 2.52 -1.20 -1.14
N ALA A 78 3.80 -0.95 -1.42
CA ALA A 78 4.22 0.26 -2.12
C ALA A 78 3.67 0.32 -3.55
N ALA A 79 3.65 -0.82 -4.26
CA ALA A 79 3.11 -0.90 -5.61
C ALA A 79 1.60 -0.65 -5.65
N VAL A 80 0.84 -1.25 -4.73
CA VAL A 80 -0.61 -1.06 -4.58
C VAL A 80 -0.93 0.40 -4.23
N LEU A 81 -0.20 1.01 -3.30
CA LEU A 81 -0.39 2.42 -2.95
C LEU A 81 -0.04 3.37 -4.10
N GLY A 82 0.77 2.94 -5.06
CA GLY A 82 1.07 3.68 -6.28
C GLY A 82 0.07 3.48 -7.42
N ASP A 83 -1.01 2.72 -7.21
CA ASP A 83 -2.01 2.39 -8.21
C ASP A 83 -3.42 2.79 -7.75
N ALA A 84 -4.17 3.44 -8.64
CA ALA A 84 -5.52 3.91 -8.31
C ALA A 84 -6.49 2.76 -7.97
N GLY A 85 -6.46 1.67 -8.75
CA GLY A 85 -7.30 0.50 -8.50
C GLY A 85 -6.90 -0.21 -7.21
N GLY A 86 -5.60 -0.27 -6.92
CA GLY A 86 -5.08 -0.78 -5.65
C GLY A 86 -5.57 0.01 -4.43
N VAL A 87 -5.53 1.34 -4.52
CA VAL A 87 -6.05 2.21 -3.45
C VAL A 87 -7.56 2.04 -3.27
N ASP A 88 -8.32 1.92 -4.36
CA ASP A 88 -9.78 1.72 -4.29
C ASP A 88 -10.15 0.39 -3.65
N LEU A 89 -9.42 -0.70 -3.96
CA LEU A 89 -9.60 -1.99 -3.30
C LEU A 89 -9.33 -1.91 -1.81
N LEU A 90 -8.24 -1.25 -1.39
CA LEU A 90 -7.93 -1.06 0.02
C LEU A 90 -9.05 -0.31 0.76
N CYS A 91 -9.61 0.74 0.15
CA CYS A 91 -10.71 1.51 0.73
C CYS A 91 -12.00 0.69 0.90
N GLY A 92 -12.17 -0.39 0.13
CA GLY A 92 -13.31 -1.30 0.25
C GLY A 92 -13.20 -2.31 1.39
N LEU A 93 -12.03 -2.43 2.02
CA LEU A 93 -11.81 -3.41 3.10
C LEU A 93 -12.46 -2.98 4.42
N SER A 94 -12.95 -3.96 5.18
CA SER A 94 -13.46 -3.72 6.53
C SER A 94 -12.31 -3.42 7.52
N ALA A 95 -12.58 -2.58 8.53
CA ALA A 95 -11.56 -2.08 9.45
C ALA A 95 -11.02 -3.10 10.50
N GLY A 96 -11.52 -4.35 10.54
CA GLY A 96 -11.11 -5.34 11.55
C GLY A 96 -11.58 -6.78 11.28
N SER A 97 -10.93 -7.75 11.94
CA SER A 97 -11.02 -9.20 11.70
C SER A 97 -12.40 -9.80 11.99
N ARG A 98 -12.78 -10.80 11.19
CA ARG A 98 -13.70 -11.85 11.64
C ARG A 98 -12.96 -12.85 12.52
#